data_AF-A0A7X9BI03-F1
#
_entry.id   AF-A0A7X9BI03-F1
#
_cell.length_a   1.000
_cell.length_b   1.000
_cell.length_c   1.000
_cell.angle_alpha   90.00
_cell.angle_beta   90.00
_cell.angle_gamma   90.00
#
_symmetry.space_group_name_H-M   'P 1'
#
loop_
_entity.id
_entity.type
_entity.pdbx_description
1 polymer ?
#
loop_
_entity_poly.entity_id
_entity_poly.type
_entity_poly.pdbx_seq_one_letter_code
_entity_poly.pdbx_strand_id
1 'polypeptide(L)'
;MTQSPLEPLILRLAVPAIVSNLVTVTYNMADTWFIGRLGTSQSGAVGVAFSVMTIMQAIGFFFGQGGGNSLSRELGKRNEERASRLLSVAFFGSVGFGVLLGVLGLLVLQPLVHGLGATDTIAPYAVQYLTPLLVATPCVTGSFTMNGLLRFQGLSAYSMIGLVTGAILNIALAPALIFGAGLGIFGAGLATAICQTISFTILTVMCVKVGVVRLSPRWFQPDMLLIREMIGGGLPSLLRNGVGSV
;
A
#
# COMPACT_ATOMS: atom_id res chain seq x y z
N MET A 1 22.55 -16.22 -11.51
CA MET A 1 21.77 -15.14 -12.18
C MET A 1 22.60 -14.34 -13.20
N THR A 2 23.81 -14.80 -13.60
CA THR A 2 24.78 -14.04 -14.40
C THR A 2 25.09 -14.62 -15.79
N GLN A 3 24.29 -15.58 -16.31
CA GLN A 3 24.58 -16.24 -17.59
C GLN A 3 23.37 -16.36 -18.54
N SER A 4 22.29 -15.61 -18.33
CA SER A 4 21.14 -15.59 -19.25
C SER A 4 21.23 -14.37 -20.17
N PRO A 5 20.99 -14.49 -21.49
CA PRO A 5 21.02 -13.34 -22.40
C PRO A 5 20.06 -12.25 -21.92
N LEU A 6 20.51 -10.99 -21.98
CA LEU A 6 19.84 -9.83 -21.40
C LEU A 6 18.42 -9.61 -21.95
N GLU A 7 18.20 -9.87 -23.24
CA GLU A 7 16.93 -9.62 -23.92
C GLU A 7 15.74 -10.46 -23.41
N PRO A 8 15.80 -11.81 -23.32
CA PRO A 8 14.70 -12.60 -22.77
C PRO A 8 14.50 -12.38 -21.28
N LEU A 9 15.53 -11.97 -20.53
CA LEU A 9 15.42 -11.64 -19.11
C LEU A 9 14.67 -10.31 -18.91
N ILE A 10 14.99 -9.30 -19.72
CA ILE A 10 14.29 -8.01 -19.74
C ILE A 10 12.83 -8.23 -20.10
N LEU A 11 12.53 -8.99 -21.17
CA LEU A 11 11.13 -9.28 -21.56
C LEU A 11 10.36 -10.04 -20.46
N ARG A 12 11.00 -11.02 -19.81
CA ARG A 12 10.36 -11.82 -18.75
C ARG A 12 10.07 -11.01 -17.47
N LEU A 13 10.79 -9.92 -17.22
CA LEU A 13 10.53 -8.99 -16.12
C LEU A 13 9.61 -7.82 -16.53
N ALA A 14 9.78 -7.31 -17.75
CA ALA A 14 9.06 -6.16 -18.27
C ALA A 14 7.60 -6.50 -18.62
N VAL A 15 7.33 -7.64 -19.26
CA VAL A 15 5.97 -8.02 -19.66
C VAL A 15 5.04 -8.11 -18.45
N PRO A 16 5.38 -8.82 -17.36
CA PRO A 16 4.55 -8.80 -16.16
C PRO A 16 4.37 -7.39 -15.60
N ALA A 17 5.44 -6.60 -15.52
CA ALA A 17 5.40 -5.24 -14.97
C ALA A 17 4.47 -4.32 -15.77
N ILE A 18 4.51 -4.40 -17.10
CA ILE A 18 3.63 -3.66 -18.01
C ILE A 18 2.17 -4.10 -17.79
N VAL A 19 1.91 -5.40 -17.72
CA VAL A 19 0.56 -5.94 -17.49
C VAL A 19 0.02 -5.49 -16.13
N SER A 20 0.83 -5.53 -15.06
CA SER A 20 0.40 -5.06 -13.74
C SER A 20 0.11 -3.57 -13.72
N ASN A 21 0.91 -2.75 -14.41
CA ASN A 21 0.64 -1.32 -14.52
C ASN A 21 -0.65 -1.05 -15.32
N LEU A 22 -0.86 -1.75 -16.43
CA LEU A 22 -2.10 -1.65 -17.20
C LEU A 22 -3.32 -2.01 -16.34
N VAL A 23 -3.28 -3.11 -15.60
CA VAL A 23 -4.37 -3.51 -14.69
C VAL A 23 -4.60 -2.44 -13.62
N THR A 24 -3.54 -1.84 -13.08
CA THR A 24 -3.64 -0.78 -12.06
C THR A 24 -4.29 0.48 -12.63
N VAL A 25 -3.93 0.86 -13.86
CA VAL A 25 -4.54 2.01 -14.55
C VAL A 25 -6.01 1.74 -14.86
N THR A 26 -6.34 0.55 -15.38
CA THR A 26 -7.74 0.16 -15.63
C THR A 26 -8.57 0.15 -14.35
N TYR A 27 -7.99 -0.31 -13.24
CA TYR A 27 -8.61 -0.24 -11.91
C TYR A 27 -8.93 1.20 -11.51
N ASN A 28 -7.93 2.10 -11.55
CA ASN A 28 -8.14 3.50 -11.19
C ASN A 28 -9.19 4.19 -12.07
N MET A 29 -9.20 3.87 -13.37
CA MET A 29 -10.21 4.39 -14.31
C MET A 29 -11.62 3.86 -14.00
N ALA A 30 -11.76 2.57 -13.72
CA ALA A 30 -13.04 1.96 -13.39
C ALA A 30 -13.61 2.53 -12.08
N ASP A 31 -12.78 2.65 -11.03
CA ASP A 31 -13.19 3.19 -9.74
C ASP A 31 -13.63 4.66 -9.87
N THR A 32 -12.84 5.48 -10.57
CA THR A 32 -13.19 6.87 -10.88
C THR A 32 -14.49 6.97 -11.69
N TRP A 33 -14.72 6.06 -12.64
CA TRP A 33 -15.94 6.04 -13.44
C TRP A 33 -17.18 5.65 -12.62
N PHE A 34 -17.08 4.65 -11.75
CA PHE A 34 -18.18 4.25 -10.87
C PHE A 34 -18.55 5.35 -9.88
N ILE A 35 -17.55 6.01 -9.28
CA ILE A 35 -17.78 7.09 -8.33
C ILE A 35 -18.28 8.36 -9.06
N GLY A 36 -17.78 8.60 -10.28
CA GLY A 36 -18.25 9.66 -11.17
C GLY A 36 -19.74 9.57 -11.51
N ARG A 37 -20.30 8.36 -11.56
CA ARG A 37 -21.74 8.13 -11.75
C ARG A 37 -22.60 8.46 -10.53
N LEU A 38 -22.03 8.55 -9.32
CA LEU A 38 -22.79 8.86 -8.10
C LEU A 38 -23.10 10.36 -7.98
N GLY A 39 -22.28 11.22 -8.59
CA GLY A 39 -22.51 12.66 -8.65
C GLY A 39 -21.21 13.47 -8.52
N THR A 40 -21.31 14.77 -8.80
CA THR A 40 -20.15 15.69 -8.79
C THR A 40 -19.58 15.89 -7.39
N SER A 41 -20.42 15.91 -6.35
CA SER A 41 -19.99 16.00 -4.95
C SER A 41 -19.22 14.76 -4.49
N GLN A 42 -19.60 13.57 -4.95
CA GLN A 42 -18.94 12.30 -4.64
C GLN A 42 -17.57 12.21 -5.33
N SER A 43 -17.46 12.65 -6.58
CA SER A 43 -16.16 12.77 -7.27
C SER A 43 -15.21 13.73 -6.56
N GLY A 44 -15.73 14.87 -6.10
CA GLY A 44 -14.94 15.83 -5.31
C GLY A 44 -14.42 15.23 -4.01
N ALA A 45 -15.22 14.39 -3.35
CA ALA A 45 -14.83 13.68 -2.14
C ALA A 45 -13.69 12.68 -2.37
N VAL A 46 -13.68 12.00 -3.53
CA VAL A 46 -12.56 11.10 -3.91
C VAL A 46 -11.27 11.88 -4.10
N GLY A 47 -11.32 13.07 -4.69
CA GLY A 47 -10.15 13.94 -4.83
C GLY A 47 -9.50 14.26 -3.49
N VAL A 48 -10.31 14.63 -2.49
CA VAL A 48 -9.83 14.86 -1.12
C VAL A 48 -9.30 13.57 -0.49
N ALA A 49 -9.99 12.45 -0.70
CA ALA A 49 -9.54 11.16 -0.19
C ALA A 49 -8.22 10.69 -0.83
N PHE A 50 -7.96 11.06 -2.07
CA PHE A 50 -6.74 10.70 -2.80
C PHE A 50 -5.48 11.26 -2.13
N SER A 51 -5.53 12.48 -1.60
CA SER A 51 -4.42 13.06 -0.81
C SER A 51 -4.12 12.20 0.43
N VAL A 52 -5.15 11.79 1.16
CA VAL A 52 -4.98 10.92 2.34
C VAL A 52 -4.42 9.55 1.94
N MET A 53 -4.95 8.96 0.87
CA MET A 53 -4.45 7.68 0.33
C MET A 53 -2.98 7.77 -0.09
N THR A 54 -2.56 8.91 -0.64
CA THR A 54 -1.17 9.14 -1.05
C THR A 54 -0.25 9.21 0.17
N ILE A 55 -0.68 9.86 1.26
CA ILE A 55 0.05 9.87 2.53
C ILE A 55 0.19 8.45 3.10
N MET A 56 -0.90 7.67 3.11
CA MET A 56 -0.87 6.27 3.57
C MET A 56 0.12 5.43 2.75
N GLN A 57 0.13 5.61 1.43
CA GLN A 57 1.08 4.97 0.52
C GLN A 57 2.52 5.42 0.76
N ALA A 58 2.76 6.72 0.93
CA ALA A 58 4.07 7.28 1.19
C ALA A 58 4.74 6.63 2.41
N ILE A 59 3.94 6.37 3.45
CA ILE A 59 4.39 5.74 4.69
C ILE A 59 4.64 4.24 4.48
N GLY A 60 3.75 3.55 3.76
CA GLY A 60 4.00 2.17 3.35
C GLY A 60 5.30 2.00 2.56
N PHE A 61 5.57 2.92 1.62
CA PHE A 61 6.80 2.95 0.84
C PHE A 61 8.02 3.37 1.65
N PHE A 62 7.87 4.27 2.63
CA PHE A 62 8.95 4.66 3.55
C PHE A 62 9.53 3.42 4.25
N PHE A 63 8.69 2.60 4.86
CA PHE A 63 9.14 1.37 5.53
C PHE A 63 9.60 0.30 4.52
N GLY A 64 8.89 0.15 3.40
CA GLY A 64 9.21 -0.84 2.38
C GLY A 64 10.55 -0.60 1.68
N GLN A 65 10.86 0.64 1.31
CA GLN A 65 12.13 1.02 0.68
C GLN A 65 13.23 1.27 1.71
N GLY A 66 12.88 1.85 2.85
CA GLY A 66 13.81 2.08 3.96
C GLY A 66 14.44 0.80 4.48
N GLY A 67 13.63 -0.22 4.79
CA GLY A 67 14.13 -1.54 5.17
C GLY A 67 14.64 -2.36 4.00
N GLY A 68 14.01 -2.22 2.83
CA GLY A 68 14.26 -3.03 1.63
C GLY A 68 15.64 -2.86 1.01
N ASN A 69 16.17 -1.63 0.95
CA ASN A 69 17.52 -1.39 0.41
C ASN A 69 18.60 -2.08 1.25
N SER A 70 18.55 -1.94 2.56
CA SER A 70 19.45 -2.64 3.48
C SER A 70 19.23 -4.15 3.45
N LEU A 71 17.96 -4.60 3.36
CA LEU A 71 17.60 -6.01 3.25
C LEU A 71 18.26 -6.66 2.03
N SER A 72 18.20 -6.03 0.86
CA SER A 72 18.81 -6.54 -0.37
C SER A 72 20.33 -6.66 -0.25
N ARG A 73 20.99 -5.69 0.40
CA ARG A 73 22.45 -5.73 0.66
C ARG A 73 22.84 -6.86 1.60
N GLU A 74 22.10 -7.07 2.69
CA GLU A 74 22.41 -8.14 3.64
C GLU A 74 22.10 -9.53 3.07
N LEU A 75 21.07 -9.66 2.24
CA LEU A 75 20.84 -10.87 1.44
C LEU A 75 21.99 -11.17 0.48
N GLY A 76 22.54 -10.14 -0.19
CA GLY A 76 23.73 -10.28 -1.02
C GLY A 76 24.97 -10.77 -0.25
N LYS A 77 25.09 -10.41 1.04
CA LYS A 77 26.13 -10.89 1.96
C LYS A 77 25.82 -12.25 2.60
N ARG A 78 24.67 -12.87 2.28
CA ARG A 78 24.15 -14.10 2.93
C ARG A 78 23.93 -13.96 4.44
N ASN A 79 23.70 -12.75 4.92
CA ASN A 79 23.42 -12.49 6.33
C ASN A 79 21.91 -12.57 6.61
N GLU A 80 21.38 -13.79 6.62
CA GLU A 80 19.94 -14.06 6.75
C GLU A 80 19.35 -13.58 8.09
N GLU A 81 20.18 -13.56 9.14
CA GLU A 81 19.78 -13.14 10.48
C GLU A 81 19.45 -11.63 10.51
N ARG A 82 20.39 -10.81 10.03
CA ARG A 82 20.19 -9.36 9.94
C ARG A 82 19.10 -8.99 8.94
N ALA A 83 19.00 -9.74 7.85
CA ALA A 83 17.90 -9.61 6.89
C ALA A 83 16.52 -9.85 7.55
N SER A 84 16.39 -10.89 8.38
CA SER A 84 15.14 -11.22 9.11
C SER A 84 14.75 -10.13 10.09
N ARG A 85 15.74 -9.54 10.75
CA ARG A 85 15.55 -8.41 11.67
C ARG A 85 15.08 -7.15 10.94
N LEU A 86 15.69 -6.80 9.81
CA LEU A 86 15.27 -5.67 8.96
C LEU A 86 13.84 -5.84 8.45
N LEU A 87 13.50 -7.02 7.94
CA LEU A 87 12.17 -7.37 7.46
C LEU A 87 11.11 -7.21 8.57
N SER A 88 11.40 -7.77 9.75
CA SER A 88 10.47 -7.76 10.89
C SER A 88 10.28 -6.36 11.44
N VAL A 89 11.35 -5.59 11.64
CA VAL A 89 11.25 -4.19 12.09
C VAL A 89 10.49 -3.33 11.08
N ALA A 90 10.69 -3.56 9.77
CA ALA A 90 10.00 -2.79 8.72
C ALA A 90 8.49 -3.04 8.77
N PHE A 91 8.10 -4.31 8.85
CA PHE A 91 6.71 -4.72 8.85
C PHE A 91 5.97 -4.36 10.15
N PHE A 92 6.52 -4.72 11.31
CA PHE A 92 5.88 -4.38 12.59
C PHE A 92 5.90 -2.87 12.83
N GLY A 93 6.96 -2.18 12.40
CA GLY A 93 7.03 -0.72 12.41
C GLY A 93 5.96 -0.07 11.53
N SER A 94 5.75 -0.58 10.31
CA SER A 94 4.74 -0.02 9.40
C SER A 94 3.31 -0.30 9.88
N VAL A 95 3.04 -1.50 10.39
CA VAL A 95 1.72 -1.84 10.96
C VAL A 95 1.46 -0.99 12.20
N GLY A 96 2.44 -0.85 13.12
CA GLY A 96 2.30 -0.02 14.32
C GLY A 96 2.06 1.46 13.98
N PHE A 97 2.82 2.00 13.03
CA PHE A 97 2.62 3.37 12.55
C PHE A 97 1.29 3.53 11.80
N GLY A 98 0.87 2.50 11.05
CA GLY A 98 -0.43 2.45 10.38
C GLY A 98 -1.62 2.44 11.35
N VAL A 99 -1.51 1.75 12.49
CA VAL A 99 -2.51 1.83 13.57
C VAL A 99 -2.57 3.25 14.14
N LEU A 100 -1.41 3.85 14.44
CA LEU A 100 -1.34 5.22 14.96
C LEU A 100 -2.00 6.22 13.99
N LEU A 101 -1.70 6.11 12.69
CA LEU A 101 -2.33 6.95 11.66
C LEU A 101 -3.82 6.69 11.50
N GLY A 102 -4.25 5.43 11.58
CA GLY A 102 -5.68 5.10 11.51
C GLY A 102 -6.45 5.75 12.66
N VAL A 103 -5.92 5.66 13.88
CA VAL A 103 -6.54 6.28 15.07
C VAL A 103 -6.52 7.80 14.97
N LEU A 104 -5.37 8.40 14.68
CA LEU A 104 -5.27 9.86 14.54
C LEU A 104 -6.11 10.39 13.39
N GLY A 105 -6.14 9.68 12.26
CA GLY A 105 -6.93 10.04 11.08
C GLY A 105 -8.44 9.97 11.36
N LEU A 106 -8.91 9.01 12.14
CA LEU A 106 -10.31 8.94 12.57
C LEU A 106 -10.67 10.05 13.56
N LEU A 107 -9.77 10.40 14.48
CA LEU A 107 -9.98 11.48 15.45
C LEU A 107 -10.01 12.87 14.82
N VAL A 108 -9.19 13.08 13.79
CA VAL A 108 -9.03 14.38 13.11
C VAL A 108 -9.75 14.40 11.76
N LEU A 109 -10.62 13.42 11.47
CA LEU A 109 -11.21 13.23 10.15
C LEU A 109 -11.96 14.46 9.63
N GLN A 110 -12.87 15.02 10.43
CA GLN A 110 -13.66 16.20 10.06
C GLN A 110 -12.79 17.43 9.77
N PRO A 111 -11.89 17.86 10.68
CA PRO A 111 -11.02 19.01 10.41
C PRO A 111 -9.99 18.74 9.31
N LEU A 112 -9.56 17.49 9.11
CA LEU A 112 -8.65 17.12 8.03
C LEU A 112 -9.33 17.27 6.66
N VAL A 113 -10.56 16.78 6.53
CA VAL A 113 -11.35 16.90 5.29
C VAL A 113 -11.62 18.37 4.94
N HIS A 114 -11.94 19.21 5.92
CA HIS A 114 -12.11 20.66 5.70
C HIS A 114 -10.79 21.36 5.38
N GLY A 115 -9.69 20.98 6.06
CA GLY A 115 -8.35 21.52 5.81
C GLY A 115 -7.79 21.18 4.43
N LEU A 116 -8.21 20.04 3.86
CA LEU A 116 -7.90 19.65 2.48
C LEU A 116 -8.79 20.33 1.43
N GLY A 117 -9.69 21.24 1.85
CA GLY A 117 -10.50 22.04 0.93
C GLY A 117 -11.88 21.44 0.58
N ALA A 118 -12.38 20.47 1.34
CA ALA A 118 -13.75 19.99 1.16
C ALA A 118 -14.76 21.08 1.55
N THR A 119 -15.70 21.37 0.66
CA THR A 119 -16.87 22.20 0.97
C THR A 119 -17.88 21.42 1.82
N ASP A 120 -18.81 22.12 2.49
CA ASP A 120 -19.84 21.50 3.34
C ASP A 120 -20.68 20.44 2.62
N THR A 121 -20.83 20.57 1.30
CA THR A 121 -21.53 19.59 0.45
C THR A 121 -20.73 18.33 0.14
N ILE A 122 -19.39 18.39 0.24
CA ILE A 122 -18.46 17.30 -0.11
C ILE A 122 -17.96 16.59 1.15
N ALA A 123 -17.76 17.33 2.24
CA ALA A 123 -17.27 16.84 3.52
C ALA A 123 -17.96 15.54 4.02
N PRO A 124 -19.30 15.41 4.02
CA PRO A 124 -19.95 14.18 4.48
C PRO A 124 -19.62 12.96 3.60
N TYR A 125 -19.48 13.14 2.28
CA TYR A 125 -19.12 12.06 1.37
C TYR A 125 -17.66 11.65 1.51
N ALA A 126 -16.75 12.62 1.72
CA ALA A 126 -15.34 12.35 1.97
C ALA A 126 -15.14 11.58 3.28
N VAL A 127 -15.88 11.95 4.33
CA VAL A 127 -15.91 11.22 5.61
C VAL A 127 -16.39 9.78 5.41
N GLN A 128 -17.49 9.58 4.68
CA GLN A 128 -18.02 8.23 4.40
C GLN A 128 -17.02 7.36 3.63
N TYR A 129 -16.30 7.93 2.67
CA TYR A 129 -15.29 7.19 1.90
C TYR A 129 -14.04 6.88 2.74
N LEU A 130 -13.54 7.86 3.51
CA LEU A 130 -12.29 7.74 4.28
C LEU A 130 -12.43 6.89 5.53
N THR A 131 -13.61 6.83 6.16
CA THR A 131 -13.82 6.06 7.40
C THR A 131 -13.39 4.59 7.28
N PRO A 132 -13.95 3.77 6.35
CA PRO A 132 -13.53 2.37 6.21
C PRO A 132 -12.06 2.24 5.78
N LEU A 133 -11.56 3.21 5.00
CA LEU A 133 -10.19 3.25 4.54
C LEU A 133 -9.19 3.47 5.69
N LEU A 134 -9.54 4.36 6.62
CA LEU A 134 -8.73 4.67 7.78
C LEU A 134 -8.70 3.54 8.80
N VAL A 135 -9.81 2.82 8.95
CA VAL A 135 -9.84 1.57 9.73
C VAL A 135 -8.90 0.53 9.11
N ALA A 136 -8.81 0.48 7.78
CA ALA A 136 -7.91 -0.42 7.06
C ALA A 136 -6.46 0.13 6.90
N THR A 137 -6.14 1.32 7.41
CA THR A 137 -4.78 1.92 7.34
C THR A 137 -3.65 0.97 7.72
N PRO A 138 -3.70 0.22 8.84
CA PRO A 138 -2.63 -0.72 9.19
C PRO A 138 -2.43 -1.81 8.13
N CYS A 139 -3.52 -2.31 7.54
CA CYS A 139 -3.46 -3.29 6.46
C CYS A 139 -2.92 -2.68 5.17
N VAL A 140 -3.32 -1.44 4.84
CA VAL A 140 -2.84 -0.72 3.65
C VAL A 140 -1.34 -0.47 3.73
N THR A 141 -0.88 0.17 4.81
CA THR A 141 0.54 0.47 5.04
C THR A 141 1.38 -0.80 5.09
N GLY A 142 0.92 -1.82 5.80
CA GLY A 142 1.56 -3.14 5.85
C GLY A 142 1.66 -3.82 4.48
N SER A 143 0.62 -3.72 3.64
CA SER A 143 0.61 -4.28 2.28
C SER A 143 1.67 -3.63 1.41
N PHE A 144 1.72 -2.30 1.40
CA PHE A 144 2.71 -1.55 0.61
C PHE A 144 4.14 -1.80 1.10
N THR A 145 4.34 -1.87 2.42
CA THR A 145 5.64 -2.23 2.99
C THR A 145 6.06 -3.63 2.56
N MET A 146 5.18 -4.62 2.69
CA MET A 146 5.49 -6.00 2.36
C MET A 146 5.67 -6.21 0.85
N ASN A 147 4.91 -5.49 0.03
CA ASN A 147 5.12 -5.44 -1.41
C ASN A 147 6.53 -4.93 -1.75
N GLY A 148 6.98 -3.84 -1.12
CA GLY A 148 8.34 -3.33 -1.27
C GLY A 148 9.38 -4.37 -0.85
N LEU A 149 9.26 -4.92 0.35
CA LEU A 149 10.22 -5.88 0.91
C LEU A 149 10.35 -7.15 0.07
N LEU A 150 9.24 -7.70 -0.47
CA LEU A 150 9.27 -8.85 -1.37
C LEU A 150 10.01 -8.55 -2.69
N ARG A 151 9.84 -7.33 -3.24
CA ARG A 151 10.60 -6.91 -4.43
C ARG A 151 12.10 -6.84 -4.15
N PHE A 152 12.50 -6.34 -2.99
CA PHE A 152 13.91 -6.28 -2.59
C PHE A 152 14.53 -7.66 -2.29
N GLN A 153 13.71 -8.66 -1.98
CA GLN A 153 14.13 -10.07 -1.90
C GLN A 153 14.28 -10.74 -3.28
N GLY A 154 13.95 -10.05 -4.38
CA GLY A 154 13.91 -10.63 -5.73
C GLY A 154 12.61 -11.41 -6.03
N LEU A 155 11.62 -11.38 -5.13
CA LEU A 155 10.33 -12.06 -5.26
C LEU A 155 9.26 -11.14 -5.87
N SER A 156 9.65 -10.33 -6.86
CA SER A 156 8.78 -9.33 -7.49
C SER A 156 7.50 -9.91 -8.11
N ALA A 157 7.56 -11.12 -8.66
CA ALA A 157 6.38 -11.80 -9.21
C ALA A 157 5.30 -12.03 -8.15
N TYR A 158 5.69 -12.49 -6.96
CA TYR A 158 4.75 -12.72 -5.84
C TYR A 158 4.19 -11.41 -5.28
N SER A 159 5.04 -10.37 -5.22
CA SER A 159 4.60 -9.03 -4.80
C SER A 159 3.51 -8.48 -5.72
N MET A 160 3.65 -8.72 -7.03
CA MET A 160 2.67 -8.27 -8.02
C MET A 160 1.37 -9.08 -7.95
N ILE A 161 1.45 -10.40 -7.76
CA ILE A 161 0.24 -11.22 -7.58
C ILE A 161 -0.61 -10.67 -6.44
N GLY A 162 0.01 -10.32 -5.30
CA GLY A 162 -0.74 -9.75 -4.16
C GLY A 162 -1.49 -8.45 -4.50
N LEU A 163 -0.80 -7.49 -5.13
CA LEU A 163 -1.43 -6.21 -5.52
C LEU A 163 -2.46 -6.36 -6.63
N VAL A 164 -2.14 -7.15 -7.67
CA VAL A 164 -3.02 -7.37 -8.83
C VAL A 164 -4.28 -8.12 -8.42
N THR A 165 -4.17 -9.15 -7.59
CA THR A 165 -5.32 -9.86 -7.05
C THR A 165 -6.22 -8.91 -6.26
N GLY A 166 -5.65 -8.04 -5.42
CA GLY A 166 -6.39 -6.99 -4.72
C GLY A 166 -7.12 -6.02 -5.65
N ALA A 167 -6.44 -5.54 -6.70
CA ALA A 167 -7.03 -4.62 -7.68
C ALA A 167 -8.18 -5.28 -8.47
N ILE A 168 -8.00 -6.53 -8.91
CA ILE A 168 -9.04 -7.28 -9.62
C ILE A 168 -10.26 -7.53 -8.72
N LEU A 169 -10.02 -7.93 -7.46
CA LEU A 169 -11.08 -8.05 -6.47
C LEU A 169 -11.82 -6.71 -6.28
N ASN A 170 -11.09 -5.60 -6.27
CA ASN A 170 -11.70 -4.28 -6.12
C ASN A 170 -12.62 -3.93 -7.30
N ILE A 171 -12.16 -4.16 -8.55
CA ILE A 171 -13.00 -3.95 -9.75
C ILE A 171 -14.31 -4.74 -9.69
N ALA A 172 -14.32 -5.93 -9.09
CA ALA A 172 -15.53 -6.73 -8.92
C ALA A 172 -16.38 -6.29 -7.70
N LEU A 173 -15.72 -5.97 -6.58
CA LEU A 173 -16.38 -5.69 -5.30
C LEU A 173 -16.92 -4.26 -5.21
N ALA A 174 -16.25 -3.29 -5.85
CA ALA A 174 -16.68 -1.90 -5.90
C ALA A 174 -18.09 -1.75 -6.51
N PRO A 175 -18.40 -2.19 -7.74
CA PRO A 175 -19.74 -2.06 -8.29
C PRO A 175 -20.78 -2.88 -7.51
N ALA A 176 -20.39 -4.03 -6.94
CA ALA A 176 -21.28 -4.83 -6.10
C ALA A 176 -21.70 -4.09 -4.83
N LEU A 177 -20.79 -3.38 -4.16
CA LEU A 177 -21.09 -2.60 -2.96
C LEU A 177 -21.74 -1.25 -3.28
N ILE A 178 -21.29 -0.59 -4.35
CA ILE A 178 -21.81 0.72 -4.79
C ILE A 178 -23.25 0.59 -5.31
N PHE A 179 -23.48 -0.26 -6.32
CA PHE A 179 -24.78 -0.40 -6.99
C PHE A 179 -25.61 -1.56 -6.44
N GLY A 180 -24.99 -2.69 -6.11
CA GLY A 180 -25.71 -3.89 -5.65
C GLY A 180 -26.26 -3.75 -4.23
N ALA A 181 -25.44 -3.28 -3.29
CA ALA A 181 -25.85 -3.04 -1.91
C ALA A 181 -26.39 -1.62 -1.66
N GLY A 182 -26.32 -0.72 -2.67
CA GLY A 182 -26.79 0.66 -2.56
C GLY A 182 -26.01 1.52 -1.54
N LEU A 183 -24.78 1.11 -1.18
CA LEU A 183 -23.97 1.80 -0.16
C LEU A 183 -23.28 3.06 -0.72
N GLY A 184 -23.42 3.34 -2.02
CA GLY A 184 -22.88 4.55 -2.65
C GLY A 184 -21.38 4.71 -2.41
N ILE A 185 -20.96 5.92 -1.98
CA ILE A 185 -19.54 6.25 -1.79
C ILE A 185 -18.91 5.49 -0.60
N PHE A 186 -19.70 5.19 0.43
CA PHE A 186 -19.24 4.36 1.55
C PHE A 186 -18.89 2.94 1.06
N GLY A 187 -19.70 2.40 0.13
CA GLY A 187 -19.45 1.12 -0.52
C GLY A 187 -18.12 1.07 -1.28
N ALA A 188 -17.75 2.17 -1.95
CA ALA A 188 -16.47 2.29 -2.66
C ALA A 188 -15.27 2.26 -1.69
N GLY A 189 -15.34 3.02 -0.60
CA GLY A 189 -14.32 3.02 0.46
C GLY A 189 -14.19 1.66 1.14
N LEU A 190 -15.33 1.00 1.41
CA LEU A 190 -15.37 -0.34 2.01
C LEU A 190 -14.80 -1.41 1.07
N ALA A 191 -15.13 -1.36 -0.22
CA ALA A 191 -14.56 -2.27 -1.23
C ALA A 191 -13.03 -2.19 -1.20
N THR A 192 -12.50 -0.97 -1.19
CA THR A 192 -11.05 -0.73 -1.16
C THR A 192 -10.41 -1.21 0.13
N ALA A 193 -11.04 -0.96 1.28
CA ALA A 193 -10.58 -1.46 2.57
C ALA A 193 -10.52 -3.00 2.63
N ILE A 194 -11.55 -3.68 2.15
CA ILE A 194 -11.60 -5.16 2.08
C ILE A 194 -10.51 -5.68 1.15
N CYS A 195 -10.38 -5.11 -0.05
CA CYS A 195 -9.39 -5.54 -1.03
C CYS A 195 -7.96 -5.34 -0.53
N GLN A 196 -7.68 -4.24 0.16
CA GLN A 196 -6.38 -3.99 0.78
C GLN A 196 -6.10 -4.97 1.94
N THR A 197 -7.12 -5.36 2.70
CA THR A 197 -6.98 -6.39 3.75
C THR A 197 -6.70 -7.77 3.15
N ILE A 198 -7.33 -8.10 2.02
CA ILE A 198 -7.04 -9.33 1.28
C ILE A 198 -5.61 -9.29 0.72
N SER A 199 -5.21 -8.19 0.08
CA SER A 199 -3.84 -7.98 -0.41
C SER A 199 -2.81 -8.14 0.71
N PHE A 200 -3.07 -7.54 1.87
CA PHE A 200 -2.23 -7.66 3.06
C PHE A 200 -2.05 -9.11 3.47
N THR A 201 -3.15 -9.85 3.53
CA THR A 201 -3.16 -11.26 3.92
C THR A 201 -2.38 -12.11 2.92
N ILE A 202 -2.60 -11.92 1.62
CA ILE A 202 -1.87 -12.64 0.56
C ILE A 202 -0.37 -12.33 0.64
N LEU A 203 0.01 -11.06 0.73
CA LEU A 203 1.42 -10.64 0.78
C LEU A 203 2.12 -11.16 2.05
N THR A 204 1.44 -11.15 3.19
CA THR A 204 1.98 -11.69 4.45
C THR A 204 2.16 -13.20 4.38
N VAL A 205 1.16 -13.93 3.86
CA VAL A 205 1.24 -15.38 3.66
C VAL A 205 2.35 -15.75 2.67
N MET A 206 2.47 -15.01 1.57
CA MET A 206 3.54 -15.21 0.58
C MET A 206 4.91 -14.92 1.18
N CYS A 207 5.05 -13.89 2.01
CA CYS A 207 6.30 -13.62 2.72
C CYS A 207 6.66 -14.74 3.71
N VAL A 208 5.68 -15.33 4.40
CA VAL A 208 5.92 -16.41 5.38
C VAL A 208 6.23 -17.73 4.68
N LYS A 209 5.54 -18.05 3.58
CA LYS A 209 5.69 -19.34 2.87
C LYS A 209 6.81 -19.36 1.83
N VAL A 210 7.06 -18.24 1.16
CA VAL A 210 7.96 -18.14 -0.01
C VAL A 210 9.11 -17.16 0.22
N GLY A 211 9.03 -16.34 1.28
CA GLY A 211 10.10 -15.43 1.63
C GLY A 211 11.44 -16.15 1.80
N VAL A 212 12.49 -15.59 1.21
CA VAL A 212 13.88 -16.04 1.41
C VAL A 212 14.27 -15.87 2.88
N VAL A 213 13.59 -14.96 3.57
CA VAL A 213 13.86 -14.52 4.93
C VAL A 213 12.64 -14.79 5.81
N ARG A 214 12.84 -15.36 7.00
CA ARG A 214 11.73 -15.72 7.90
C ARG A 214 11.18 -14.49 8.61
N LEU A 215 9.91 -14.16 8.32
CA LEU A 215 9.15 -13.20 9.11
C LEU A 215 8.81 -13.85 10.48
N SER A 216 9.36 -13.31 11.57
CA SER A 216 8.98 -13.79 12.90
C SER A 216 9.05 -12.66 13.94
N PRO A 217 8.03 -12.55 14.83
CA PRO A 217 7.99 -11.53 15.88
C PRO A 217 9.15 -11.64 16.87
N ARG A 218 9.83 -12.81 16.94
CA ARG A 218 11.01 -12.99 17.78
C ARG A 218 12.22 -12.15 17.34
N TRP A 219 12.26 -11.72 16.08
CA TRP A 219 13.31 -10.88 15.53
C TRP A 219 12.98 -9.39 15.58
N PHE A 220 11.89 -8.99 16.26
CA PHE A 220 11.57 -7.59 16.51
C PHE A 220 12.47 -7.03 17.61
N GLN A 221 13.70 -6.68 17.24
CA GLN A 221 14.62 -5.95 18.10
C GLN A 221 15.02 -4.66 17.37
N PRO A 222 14.24 -3.57 17.50
CA PRO A 222 14.57 -2.30 16.89
C PRO A 222 15.93 -1.82 17.42
N ASP A 223 16.91 -1.75 16.54
CA ASP A 223 18.24 -1.19 16.83
C ASP A 223 18.27 0.24 16.27
N MET A 224 18.91 1.16 16.98
CA MET A 224 19.05 2.55 16.55
C MET A 224 19.71 2.64 15.16
N LEU A 225 20.62 1.71 14.86
CA LEU A 225 21.24 1.59 13.55
C LEU A 225 20.23 1.21 12.45
N LEU A 226 19.33 0.26 12.74
CA LEU A 226 18.29 -0.20 11.81
C LEU A 226 17.26 0.91 11.54
N ILE A 227 16.87 1.64 12.59
CA ILE A 227 15.96 2.78 12.47
C ILE A 227 16.60 3.88 11.62
N ARG A 228 17.89 4.18 11.82
CA ARG A 228 18.61 5.18 11.02
C ARG A 228 18.73 4.77 9.56
N GLU A 229 18.99 3.49 9.26
CA GLU A 229 19.00 2.97 7.89
C GLU A 229 17.61 3.08 7.24
N MET A 230 16.54 2.78 7.99
CA MET A 230 15.17 2.93 7.51
C MET A 230 14.81 4.38 7.22
N ILE A 231 15.16 5.30 8.10
CA ILE A 231 14.95 6.73 7.87
C ILE A 231 15.75 7.17 6.65
N GLY A 232 17.04 6.79 6.54
CA GLY A 232 17.88 7.15 5.41
C GLY A 232 17.36 6.65 4.06
N GLY A 233 16.83 5.42 4.00
CA GLY A 233 16.28 4.84 2.77
C GLY A 233 14.83 5.22 2.48
N GLY A 234 14.04 5.51 3.52
CA GLY A 234 12.62 5.81 3.43
C GLY A 234 12.33 7.29 3.18
N LEU A 235 13.10 8.22 3.76
CA LEU A 235 12.86 9.66 3.64
C LEU A 235 12.78 10.16 2.19
N PRO A 236 13.65 9.70 1.26
CA PRO A 236 13.54 10.09 -0.15
C PRO A 236 12.22 9.63 -0.78
N SER A 237 11.74 8.45 -0.41
CA SER A 237 10.47 7.92 -0.93
C SER A 237 9.26 8.64 -0.35
N LEU A 238 9.33 9.07 0.92
CA LEU A 238 8.28 9.83 1.56
C LEU A 238 8.19 11.24 0.97
N LEU A 239 9.33 11.89 0.70
CA LEU A 239 9.37 13.17 0.00
C LEU A 239 8.82 13.04 -1.43
N ARG A 240 9.22 12.00 -2.18
CA ARG A 240 8.74 11.78 -3.56
C ARG A 240 7.23 11.62 -3.64
N ASN A 241 6.64 10.83 -2.74
CA ASN A 241 5.18 10.61 -2.73
C ASN A 241 4.43 11.78 -2.07
N GLY A 242 5.02 12.44 -1.07
CA GLY A 242 4.45 13.61 -0.42
C GLY A 242 4.33 14.82 -1.35
N VAL A 243 5.31 15.04 -2.22
CA VAL A 243 5.23 16.08 -3.27
C VAL A 243 4.12 15.77 -4.28
N GLY A 244 3.80 14.50 -4.52
CA GLY A 244 2.66 14.10 -5.37
C GLY A 244 1.28 14.22 -4.70
N SER A 245 1.23 14.60 -3.42
CA SER A 245 -0.01 14.77 -2.66
C SER A 245 -0.54 16.21 -2.66
N VAL A 246 0.23 17.17 -3.21
CA VAL A 246 -0.08 18.61 -3.26
C VAL A 246 -0.49 19.01 -4.68
#